data_AF-A0A8T5G3B7-F1
#
_entry.id   AF-A0A8T5G3B7-F1
#
_cell.length_a   1.000
_cell.length_b   1.000
_cell.length_c   1.000
_cell.angle_alpha   90.00
_cell.angle_beta   90.00
_cell.angle_gamma   90.00
#
_symmetry.space_group_name_H-M   'P 1'
#
loop_
_entity.id
_entity.type
_entity.pdbx_description
1 polymer ?
#
loop_
_entity_poly.entity_id
_entity_poly.type
_entity_poly.pdbx_seq_one_letter_code
_entity_poly.pdbx_strand_id
1 'polypeptide(L)'
;MNKLLNIIQSMDYPELKSLQKDLYCGNMSLAIKSKIKHLEKNKSDNQSLCPVCGTEMESTKSKFTLIFGTTGFKKKAIFCEIDCLQFFISQLKETEIKRW
;
A
#
# COMPACT_ATOMS: atom_id res chain seq x y z
N MET A 1 13.41 5.97 -12.39
CA MET A 1 13.55 7.35 -11.88
C MET A 1 12.49 7.59 -10.83
N ASN A 2 12.87 8.12 -9.66
CA ASN A 2 11.93 8.31 -8.55
C ASN A 2 11.12 9.60 -8.80
N LYS A 3 9.84 9.47 -9.14
CA LYS A 3 8.97 10.59 -9.55
C LYS A 3 8.96 11.73 -8.52
N LEU A 4 9.08 11.40 -7.23
CA LEU A 4 9.16 12.36 -6.14
C LEU A 4 10.47 13.17 -6.16
N LEU A 5 11.61 12.55 -6.50
CA LEU A 5 12.90 13.26 -6.57
C LEU A 5 12.87 14.33 -7.65
N ASN A 6 12.29 14.05 -8.81
CA ASN A 6 12.17 15.04 -9.89
C ASN A 6 11.32 16.24 -9.46
N ILE A 7 10.26 16.01 -8.67
CA ILE A 7 9.40 17.07 -8.13
C ILE A 7 10.18 17.91 -7.11
N ILE A 8 10.89 17.27 -6.18
CA ILE A 8 11.71 17.96 -5.17
C ILE A 8 12.79 18.82 -5.82
N GLN A 9 13.42 18.34 -6.89
CA GLN A 9 14.45 19.08 -7.62
C GLN A 9 13.92 20.34 -8.33
N SER A 10 12.62 20.38 -8.66
CA SER A 10 11.99 21.54 -9.29
C SER A 10 11.43 22.57 -8.30
N MET A 11 11.43 22.28 -7.00
CA MET A 11 10.84 23.14 -5.98
C MET A 11 11.81 24.24 -5.52
N ASP A 12 11.26 25.39 -5.16
CA ASP A 12 12.02 26.46 -4.54
C ASP A 12 12.18 26.28 -3.01
N TYR A 13 12.99 27.13 -2.39
CA TYR A 13 13.28 27.05 -0.95
C TYR A 13 12.02 27.09 -0.05
N PRO A 14 11.08 28.04 -0.21
CA PRO A 14 9.87 28.07 0.62
C PRO A 14 8.99 26.82 0.42
N GLU A 15 8.84 26.31 -0.81
CA GLU A 15 8.11 25.07 -1.09
C GLU A 15 8.75 23.86 -0.39
N LEU A 16 10.08 23.74 -0.47
CA LEU A 16 10.83 22.67 0.19
C LEU A 16 10.68 22.73 1.72
N LYS A 17 10.66 23.94 2.30
CA LYS A 17 10.44 24.12 3.74
C LYS A 17 9.04 23.73 4.17
N SER A 18 8.01 24.07 3.38
CA SER A 18 6.64 23.62 3.64
C SER A 18 6.53 22.11 3.54
N LEU A 19 7.09 21.51 2.47
CA LEU A 19 7.08 20.06 2.27
C LEU A 19 7.78 19.32 3.42
N GLN A 20 8.93 19.80 3.88
CA GLN A 20 9.64 19.24 5.04
C GLN A 20 8.75 19.24 6.29
N LYS A 21 8.01 20.32 6.53
CA LYS A 21 7.08 20.42 7.67
C LYS A 21 5.92 19.43 7.54
N ASP A 22 5.32 19.32 6.35
CA ASP A 22 4.20 18.40 6.13
C ASP A 22 4.59 16.92 6.22
N LEU A 23 5.82 16.59 5.83
CA LEU A 23 6.38 15.26 6.05
C LEU A 23 6.58 14.98 7.55
N TYR A 24 7.12 15.94 8.30
CA TYR A 24 7.36 15.80 9.74
C TYR A 24 6.06 15.71 10.56
N CYS A 25 5.06 16.54 10.23
CA CYS A 25 3.76 16.52 10.88
C CYS A 25 2.89 15.32 10.48
N GLY A 26 3.32 14.50 9.51
CA GLY A 26 2.58 13.33 9.05
C GLY A 26 1.38 13.63 8.15
N ASN A 27 1.15 14.91 7.80
CA ASN A 27 0.07 15.37 6.91
C ASN A 27 0.11 14.64 5.56
N MET A 28 1.31 14.43 5.03
CA MET A 28 1.50 13.76 3.74
C MET A 28 1.04 12.29 3.79
N SER A 29 1.31 11.59 4.91
CA SER A 29 0.86 10.20 5.11
C SER A 29 -0.67 10.10 5.12
N LEU A 30 -1.34 11.05 5.78
CA LEU A 30 -2.81 11.13 5.80
C LEU A 30 -3.38 11.43 4.41
N ALA A 31 -2.80 12.37 3.67
CA ALA A 31 -3.22 12.71 2.31
C ALA A 31 -3.06 11.51 1.35
N ILE A 32 -1.93 10.79 1.44
CA ILE A 32 -1.69 9.57 0.66
C ILE A 32 -2.73 8.48 1.01
N LYS A 33 -2.94 8.20 2.30
CA LYS A 33 -3.93 7.20 2.75
C LYS A 33 -5.35 7.54 2.29
N SER A 34 -5.74 8.81 2.39
CA SER A 34 -7.05 9.29 1.92
C SER A 34 -7.21 9.08 0.42
N LYS A 35 -6.19 9.42 -0.36
CA LYS A 35 -6.21 9.23 -1.82
C LYS A 35 -6.26 7.75 -2.21
N ILE A 36 -5.49 6.89 -1.55
CA ILE A 36 -5.52 5.43 -1.76
C ILE A 36 -6.94 4.92 -1.48
N LYS A 37 -7.50 5.24 -0.31
CA LYS A 37 -8.85 4.80 0.08
C LYS A 37 -9.93 5.25 -0.91
N HIS A 38 -9.82 6.47 -1.43
CA HIS A 38 -10.74 6.97 -2.46
C HIS A 38 -10.61 6.19 -3.77
N LEU A 39 -9.39 5.88 -4.20
CA LEU A 39 -9.14 5.09 -5.42
C LEU A 39 -9.60 3.63 -5.25
N GLU A 40 -9.38 3.03 -4.09
CA GLU A 40 -9.85 1.68 -3.76
C GLU A 40 -11.39 1.60 -3.74
N LYS A 41 -12.07 2.60 -3.14
CA LYS A 41 -13.54 2.68 -3.14
C LYS A 41 -14.12 2.72 -4.55
N ASN A 42 -13.43 3.38 -5.48
CA ASN A 42 -13.87 3.49 -6.88
C ASN A 42 -13.47 2.29 -7.75
N LYS A 43 -12.66 1.36 -7.21
CA LYS A 43 -12.18 0.14 -7.91
C LYS A 43 -12.88 -1.14 -7.44
N SER A 44 -13.84 -1.05 -6.51
CA SER A 44 -14.47 -2.23 -5.88
C SER A 44 -15.17 -3.18 -6.83
N ASP A 45 -15.38 -2.78 -8.09
CA ASP A 45 -16.25 -3.54 -8.97
C ASP A 45 -15.53 -4.54 -9.87
N ASN A 46 -14.20 -4.51 -10.08
CA ASN A 46 -13.53 -5.57 -10.88
C ASN A 46 -11.98 -5.66 -10.90
N GLN A 47 -11.22 -4.92 -10.09
CA GLN A 47 -9.74 -4.96 -10.17
C GLN A 47 -9.07 -5.34 -8.84
N SER A 48 -8.50 -6.54 -8.78
CA SER A 48 -7.64 -6.96 -7.66
C SER A 48 -6.29 -6.23 -7.73
N LEU A 49 -6.02 -5.33 -6.78
CA LEU A 49 -4.69 -4.76 -6.59
C LEU A 49 -3.87 -5.66 -5.65
N CYS A 50 -2.57 -5.80 -5.91
CA CYS A 50 -1.69 -6.42 -4.94
C CYS A 50 -1.62 -5.55 -3.67
N PRO A 51 -1.87 -6.12 -2.47
CA PRO A 51 -1.92 -5.35 -1.22
C PRO A 51 -0.55 -4.86 -0.73
N VAL A 52 0.54 -5.28 -1.36
CA VAL A 52 1.90 -4.89 -0.99
C VAL A 52 2.45 -3.79 -1.89
N CYS A 53 2.41 -3.98 -3.21
CA CYS A 53 3.01 -3.06 -4.17
C CYS A 53 1.99 -2.22 -4.97
N GLY A 54 0.69 -2.54 -4.88
CA GLY A 54 -0.36 -1.84 -5.61
C GLY A 54 -0.45 -2.15 -7.10
N THR A 55 0.28 -3.15 -7.60
CA THR A 55 0.17 -3.60 -9.00
C THR A 55 -1.25 -4.08 -9.32
N GLU A 56 -1.80 -3.62 -10.44
CA GLU A 56 -3.07 -4.10 -10.98
C GLU A 56 -2.94 -5.54 -11.45
N MET A 57 -3.79 -6.43 -10.92
CA MET A 57 -3.84 -7.82 -11.31
C MET A 57 -5.02 -8.02 -12.26
N GLU A 58 -4.73 -8.48 -13.47
CA GLU A 58 -5.75 -9.09 -14.32
C GLU A 58 -6.26 -10.36 -13.64
N SER A 59 -7.58 -10.53 -13.62
CA SER A 59 -8.29 -11.64 -12.94
C SER A 59 -7.75 -13.03 -13.31
N THR A 60 -7.16 -13.15 -14.50
CA THR A 60 -6.63 -14.39 -15.09
C THR A 60 -5.16 -14.68 -14.77
N LYS A 61 -4.43 -13.76 -14.11
CA LYS A 61 -2.99 -13.88 -13.82
C LYS A 61 -2.65 -14.07 -12.33
N SER A 62 -3.65 -14.42 -11.51
CA SER A 62 -3.46 -14.63 -10.06
C SER A 62 -2.55 -15.84 -9.79
N LYS A 63 -1.30 -15.63 -9.36
CA LYS A 63 -0.36 -16.73 -9.04
C LYS A 63 -0.39 -17.15 -7.56
N PHE A 64 -0.65 -16.21 -6.65
CA PHE A 64 -0.56 -16.47 -5.20
C PHE A 64 -1.75 -15.85 -4.45
N THR A 65 -2.54 -16.69 -3.78
CA THR A 65 -3.68 -16.27 -2.96
C THR A 65 -3.48 -16.77 -1.53
N LEU A 66 -3.67 -15.88 -0.55
CA LEU A 66 -3.69 -16.23 0.87
C LEU A 66 -5.10 -16.00 1.43
N ILE A 67 -5.67 -17.02 2.06
CA ILE A 67 -6.93 -16.93 2.80
C ILE A 67 -6.60 -17.14 4.28
N PHE A 68 -6.97 -16.18 5.13
CA PHE A 68 -6.61 -16.19 6.55
C PHE A 68 -7.73 -15.57 7.41
N GLY A 69 -7.79 -15.96 8.69
CA GLY A 69 -8.84 -15.56 9.63
C GLY A 69 -9.66 -16.75 10.15
N THR A 70 -10.58 -16.48 11.07
CA THR A 70 -11.43 -17.51 11.69
C THR A 70 -12.51 -17.99 10.71
N THR A 71 -13.13 -19.13 11.00
CA THR A 71 -14.11 -19.80 10.13
C THR A 71 -15.27 -18.90 9.70
N GLY A 72 -15.62 -17.88 10.50
CA GLY A 72 -16.64 -16.87 10.17
C GLY A 72 -16.13 -15.52 9.67
N PHE A 73 -14.81 -15.27 9.65
CA PHE A 73 -14.24 -13.99 9.23
C PHE A 73 -12.96 -14.19 8.41
N LYS A 74 -13.10 -14.84 7.26
CA LYS A 74 -12.01 -15.08 6.32
C LYS A 74 -11.75 -13.83 5.47
N LYS A 75 -10.50 -13.42 5.42
CA LYS A 75 -9.99 -12.41 4.47
C LYS A 75 -9.23 -13.11 3.35
N LYS A 76 -9.32 -12.55 2.15
CA LYS A 76 -8.59 -13.01 0.96
C LYS A 76 -7.63 -11.91 0.52
N ALA A 77 -6.36 -12.25 0.34
CA ALA A 77 -5.35 -11.38 -0.25
C ALA A 77 -4.76 -12.06 -1.49
N ILE A 78 -4.57 -11.30 -2.57
CA ILE A 78 -4.03 -11.78 -3.84
C ILE A 78 -2.74 -11.02 -4.13
N PHE A 79 -1.67 -11.74 -4.47
CA PHE A 79 -0.33 -11.17 -4.66
C PHE A 79 0.15 -11.36 -6.08
N CYS A 80 0.87 -10.35 -6.58
CA CYS A 80 1.42 -10.36 -7.93
C CYS A 80 2.55 -11.36 -8.09
N GLU A 81 3.45 -11.40 -7.10
CA GLU A 81 4.65 -12.21 -7.12
C GLU A 81 4.95 -12.75 -5.71
N ILE A 82 5.84 -13.74 -5.64
CA ILE A 82 6.20 -14.44 -4.40
C ILE A 82 6.80 -13.49 -3.35
N ASP A 83 7.60 -12.51 -3.77
CA ASP A 83 8.22 -11.52 -2.87
C ASP A 83 7.18 -10.69 -2.13
N CYS A 84 6.09 -10.31 -2.80
CA CYS A 84 4.99 -9.59 -2.18
C CYS A 84 4.27 -10.47 -1.15
N LEU A 85 4.07 -11.76 -1.43
CA LEU A 85 3.53 -12.69 -0.43
C LEU A 85 4.48 -12.83 0.78
N GLN A 86 5.78 -13.01 0.54
CA GLN A 86 6.77 -13.19 1.61
C GLN A 86 6.85 -11.96 2.52
N PHE A 87 6.89 -10.76 1.93
CA PHE A 87 6.86 -9.50 2.68
C PHE A 87 5.58 -9.37 3.51
N PHE A 88 4.43 -9.74 2.94
CA PHE A 88 3.16 -9.70 3.68
C PHE A 88 3.16 -10.65 4.87
N ILE A 89 3.69 -11.88 4.71
CA ILE A 89 3.80 -12.86 5.79
C ILE A 89 4.74 -12.37 6.89
N SER A 90 5.87 -11.72 6.56
CA SER A 90 6.80 -11.21 7.58
C SER A 90 6.14 -10.10 8.42
N GLN A 91 5.38 -9.20 7.78
CA GLN A 91 4.62 -8.16 8.48
C GLN A 91 3.51 -8.74 9.39
N LEU A 92 2.83 -9.80 8.95
CA LEU A 92 1.85 -10.50 9.78
C LEU A 92 2.50 -11.08 11.04
N LYS A 93 3.64 -11.77 10.89
CA LYS A 93 4.38 -12.34 12.03
C LYS A 93 4.78 -11.27 13.04
N GLU A 94 5.31 -10.13 12.58
CA GLU A 94 5.67 -9.02 13.47
C GLU A 94 4.47 -8.44 14.22
N THR A 95 3.29 -8.43 13.58
CA THR A 95 2.05 -7.93 14.19
C THR A 95 1.48 -8.89 15.23
N GLU A 96 1.60 -10.20 15.01
CA GLU A 96 1.20 -11.22 15.98
C GLU A 96 2.15 -11.29 17.18
N ILE A 97 3.46 -11.12 16.96
CA ILE A 97 4.46 -11.10 18.04
C ILE A 97 4.27 -9.89 18.97
N LYS A 98 3.86 -8.72 18.45
CA LYS A 98 3.59 -7.51 19.26
C LYS A 98 2.29 -7.54 20.07
N ARG A 99 1.48 -8.60 19.96
CA ARG A 99 0.24 -8.77 20.72
C ARG A 99 0.40 -9.58 22.01
N TRP A 100 1.64 -9.92 22.38
CA TRP A 100 2.00 -10.62 23.60
C TRP A 100 2.86 -9.73 24.50
#